data_AF-A0A1N7P2B9-F1
#
_entry.id   AF-A0A1N7P2B9-F1
#
_cell.length_a   1.000
_cell.length_b   1.000
_cell.length_c   1.000
_cell.angle_alpha   90.00
_cell.angle_beta   90.00
_cell.angle_gamma   90.00
#
_symmetry.space_group_name_H-M   'P 1'
#
loop_
_entity.id
_entity.type
_entity.pdbx_description
1 polymer ?
#
loop_
_entity_poly.entity_id
_entity_poly.type
_entity_poly.pdbx_seq_one_letter_code
_entity_poly.pdbx_strand_id
1 'polypeptide(L)' 'MPYIAMIHSPDYLSFLKSVYTKWAQLPEANEEVIPKSNPGRYASTYPKDIIGQVGWNLMDTSCPLGAGTWSGVYV' A
#
# COMPACT_ATOMS: atom_id res chain seq x y z
N MET A 1 19.04 -1.42 0.16
CA MET A 1 19.37 -0.01 0.48
C MET A 1 19.03 0.32 1.93
N PRO A 2 20.03 0.43 2.83
CA PRO A 2 19.75 0.73 4.24
C PRO A 2 19.10 2.11 4.43
N TYR A 3 19.38 3.07 3.56
CA TYR A 3 18.87 4.44 3.69
C TYR A 3 17.35 4.58 3.50
N ILE A 4 16.71 3.76 2.66
CA ILE A 4 15.25 3.78 2.49
C ILE A 4 14.57 3.39 3.81
N ALA A 5 15.09 2.35 4.48
CA ALA A 5 14.59 1.88 5.78
C ALA A 5 14.90 2.81 6.95
N MET A 6 15.78 3.81 6.76
CA MET A 6 16.03 4.86 7.76
C MET A 6 14.98 5.98 7.72
N ILE A 7 14.27 6.14 6.60
CA ILE A 7 13.30 7.22 6.38
C ILE A 7 11.87 6.70 6.46
N HIS A 8 11.62 5.49 5.94
CA HIS A 8 10.30 4.89 5.89
C HIS A 8 10.08 3.86 7.00
N SER A 9 8.84 3.78 7.49
CA SER A 9 8.47 2.80 8.51
C SER A 9 8.60 1.36 7.97
N PRO A 10 8.94 0.38 8.84
CA PRO A 10 8.94 -1.03 8.44
C PRO A 10 7.58 -1.50 7.91
N ASP A 11 6.48 -1.02 8.48
CA ASP A 11 5.13 -1.37 8.06
C ASP A 11 4.83 -0.89 6.64
N TYR A 12 5.23 0.34 6.28
CA TYR A 12 5.05 0.87 4.94
C TYR A 12 5.86 0.08 3.90
N LEU A 13 7.12 -0.26 4.22
CA LEU A 13 7.96 -1.05 3.32
C LEU A 13 7.44 -2.48 3.14
N SER A 14 6.94 -3.09 4.21
CA SER A 14 6.29 -4.41 4.17
C SER A 14 4.99 -4.38 3.36
N PHE A 15 4.19 -3.33 3.53
CA PHE A 15 3.00 -3.07 2.73
C PHE A 15 3.37 -2.95 1.25
N LEU A 16 4.25 -2.02 0.89
CA LEU A 16 4.58 -1.72 -0.51
C LEU A 16 5.15 -2.92 -1.25
N LYS A 17 5.95 -3.76 -0.56
CA LYS A 17 6.51 -4.99 -1.11
C LYS A 17 5.46 -6.08 -1.38
N SER A 18 4.37 -6.14 -0.61
CA SER A 18 3.42 -7.25 -0.64
C SER A 18 2.02 -6.90 -1.19
N VAL A 19 1.71 -5.62 -1.31
CA VAL A 19 0.36 -5.13 -1.58
C VAL A 19 -0.21 -5.65 -2.90
N TYR A 20 0.55 -5.58 -3.99
CA TYR A 20 0.04 -6.00 -5.30
C TYR A 20 -0.33 -7.48 -5.34
N THR A 21 0.53 -8.36 -4.81
CA THR A 21 0.27 -9.80 -4.76
C THR A 21 -0.97 -10.12 -3.92
N LYS A 22 -1.16 -9.45 -2.77
CA LYS A 22 -2.34 -9.64 -1.93
C LYS A 22 -3.61 -9.08 -2.58
N TRP A 23 -3.50 -7.93 -3.24
CA TRP A 23 -4.61 -7.28 -3.94
C TRP A 23 -5.11 -8.12 -5.11
N ALA A 24 -4.21 -8.66 -5.93
CA ALA A 24 -4.55 -9.49 -7.08
C ALA A 24 -5.27 -10.80 -6.72
N GLN A 25 -5.26 -11.19 -5.44
CA GLN A 25 -6.00 -12.36 -4.92
C GLN A 25 -7.43 -12.03 -4.49
N LEU A 26 -7.81 -10.74 -4.40
CA LEU A 26 -9.17 -10.36 -4.07
C LEU A 26 -10.13 -10.72 -5.21
N PRO A 27 -11.37 -11.13 -4.90
CA PRO A 27 -12.43 -11.19 -5.89
C PRO A 27 -12.61 -9.82 -6.55
N GLU A 28 -12.72 -9.80 -7.88
CA GLU A 28 -13.00 -8.57 -8.64
C GLU A 28 -11.96 -7.45 -8.42
N ALA A 29 -10.70 -7.83 -8.17
CA ALA A 29 -9.60 -6.88 -8.03
C ALA A 29 -9.40 -6.07 -9.32
N ASN A 30 -9.29 -4.74 -9.18
CA ASN A 30 -8.83 -3.88 -10.27
C ASN A 30 -7.36 -4.19 -10.61
N GLU A 31 -6.97 -3.94 -11.87
CA GLU A 31 -5.58 -4.12 -12.34
C GLU A 31 -4.57 -3.29 -11.51
N GLU A 32 -4.96 -2.08 -11.14
CA GLU A 32 -4.19 -1.20 -10.26
C GLU A 32 -4.79 -1.14 -8.86
N VAL A 33 -3.90 -1.05 -7.87
CA VAL A 33 -4.26 -0.80 -6.48
C VAL A 33 -4.54 0.69 -6.32
N ILE A 34 -5.80 1.03 -6.02
CA ILE A 34 -6.26 2.41 -5.81
C ILE A 34 -7.05 2.45 -4.48
N PRO A 35 -6.77 3.40 -3.58
CA PRO A 35 -7.49 3.50 -2.31
C PRO A 35 -8.94 3.93 -2.54
N LYS A 36 -9.86 3.29 -1.81
CA LYS A 36 -11.29 3.65 -1.76
C LYS A 36 -11.70 4.27 -0.42
N SER A 37 -10.81 4.21 0.57
CA SER A 37 -11.00 4.72 1.92
C SER A 37 -9.70 5.36 2.41
N ASN A 38 -9.78 6.24 3.40
CA ASN A 38 -8.63 6.80 4.09
C ASN A 38 -8.92 6.89 5.60
N PRO A 39 -7.91 6.78 6.47
CA PRO A 39 -8.07 7.16 7.87
C PRO A 39 -8.30 8.67 7.92
N GLY A 40 -9.58 9.04 8.05
CA GLY A 40 -10.01 10.43 8.07
C GLY A 40 -9.67 11.13 9.40
N ARG A 41 -10.58 11.99 9.87
CA ARG A 41 -10.35 12.84 11.05
C ARG A 41 -10.39 12.13 12.40
N TYR A 42 -10.82 10.87 12.44
CA TYR A 42 -11.06 10.13 13.68
C TYR A 42 -9.91 9.18 13.99
N ALA A 43 -9.69 8.96 15.30
CA ALA A 43 -8.70 8.01 15.78
C ALA A 43 -8.93 6.64 15.13
N SER A 44 -7.86 6.12 14.51
CA SER A 44 -7.88 4.87 13.75
C SER A 44 -6.65 4.04 14.12
N THR A 45 -6.76 2.72 14.04
CA THR A 45 -5.64 1.80 14.24
C THR A 45 -5.23 1.18 12.91
N TYR A 46 -4.00 0.66 12.85
CA TYR A 46 -3.48 0.07 11.63
C TYR A 46 -4.35 -1.13 11.16
N PRO A 47 -4.87 -1.11 9.91
CA PRO A 47 -5.79 -2.16 9.45
C PRO A 47 -5.11 -3.51 9.23
N LYS A 48 -5.87 -4.58 9.47
CA LYS A 48 -5.40 -5.96 9.29
C LYS A 48 -5.63 -6.51 7.88
N ASP A 49 -6.71 -6.08 7.23
CA ASP A 49 -7.03 -6.47 5.86
C ASP A 49 -6.32 -5.58 4.83
N ILE A 50 -6.19 -6.09 3.61
CA ILE A 50 -5.46 -5.42 2.54
C ILE A 50 -6.15 -4.13 2.07
N ILE A 51 -7.49 -4.06 2.09
CA ILE A 51 -8.25 -2.90 1.62
C ILE A 51 -8.01 -1.72 2.57
N GLY A 52 -8.08 -1.97 3.88
CA GLY A 52 -7.74 -1.00 4.90
C GLY A 52 -6.27 -0.57 4.84
N GLN A 53 -5.34 -1.51 4.63
CA GLN A 53 -3.91 -1.16 4.48
C GLN A 53 -3.65 -0.29 3.26
N VAL A 54 -4.35 -0.54 2.14
CA VAL A 54 -4.29 0.32 0.96
C VAL A 54 -4.77 1.73 1.30
N GLY A 55 -5.92 1.87 1.96
CA GLY A 55 -6.41 3.17 2.40
C GLY A 55 -5.55 3.87 3.45
N TRP A 56 -4.83 3.10 4.27
CA TRP A 56 -3.90 3.65 5.28
C TRP A 56 -2.63 4.21 4.66
N ASN A 57 -2.09 3.54 3.64
CA ASN A 57 -0.77 3.84 3.09
C ASN A 57 -0.80 4.69 1.81
N LEU A 58 -1.91 4.70 1.07
CA LEU A 58 -2.08 5.53 -0.13
C LEU A 58 -2.97 6.74 0.20
N MET A 59 -2.35 7.92 0.22
CA MET A 59 -3.01 9.15 0.65
C MET A 59 -4.05 9.67 -0.35
N ASP A 60 -3.81 9.48 -1.65
CA ASP A 60 -4.66 9.96 -2.72
C ASP A 60 -4.66 8.99 -3.92
N THR A 61 -5.41 9.34 -4.97
CA THR A 61 -5.59 8.49 -6.16
C THR A 61 -4.57 8.76 -7.27
N SER A 62 -3.54 9.56 -7.02
CA SER A 62 -2.47 9.90 -7.97
C SER A 62 -1.27 8.95 -7.85
N CYS A 63 -1.33 7.98 -6.94
CA CYS A 63 -0.29 6.99 -6.69
C CYS A 63 -0.80 5.54 -6.88
N PRO A 64 -1.35 5.18 -8.06
CA PRO A 64 -1.75 3.81 -8.33
C PRO A 64 -0.54 2.87 -8.24
N LEU A 65 -0.75 1.66 -7.70
CA LEU A 65 0.30 0.63 -7.65
C LEU A 65 -0.05 -0.53 -8.58
N GLY A 66 0.87 -0.86 -9.48
CA GLY A 66 0.82 -2.06 -10.34
C GLY A 66 1.89 -3.11 -9.97
N ALA A 67 1.94 -4.20 -10.74
CA ALA A 67 2.80 -5.37 -10.51
C ALA A 67 4.29 -5.05 -10.36
N GLY A 68 4.77 -4.07 -11.12
CA GLY A 68 6.18 -3.68 -11.15
C GLY A 68 6.56 -2.63 -10.11
N THR A 69 5.61 -2.10 -9.33
CA THR A 69 5.85 -0.89 -8.53
C THR A 69 6.99 -1.08 -7.53
N TRP A 70 6.96 -2.16 -6.74
CA TRP A 70 8.01 -2.44 -5.76
C TRP A 70 9.39 -2.52 -6.42
N SER A 71 9.53 -3.29 -7.49
CA SER A 71 10.80 -3.45 -8.21
C SER A 71 11.27 -2.14 -8.88
N GLY A 72 10.35 -1.27 -9.28
CA GLY A 72 10.68 0.02 -9.89
C GLY A 72 11.13 1.08 -8.89
N VAL A 73 10.59 1.07 -7.66
CA VAL A 73 10.90 2.08 -6.63
C VAL A 73 11.93 1.61 -5.59
N TYR A 74 12.14 0.31 -5.46
CA TYR A 74 13.09 -0.30 -4.52
C TYR A 74 14.24 -0.98 -5.28
N VAL A 75 15.06 -0.15 -5.94
CA VAL A 75 16.30 -0.55 -6.62
C VAL A 75 17.50 -0.59 -5.68
#